data_AF-A0A5N7XKG4-F1
#
_entry.id   AF-A0A5N7XKG4-F1
#
_cell.length_a   1.000
_cell.length_b   1.000
_cell.length_c   1.000
_cell.angle_alpha   90.00
_cell.angle_beta   90.00
_cell.angle_gamma   90.00
#
_symmetry.space_group_name_H-M   'P 1'
#
loop_
_entity.id
_entity.type
_entity.pdbx_description
1 polymer ?
#
loop_
_entity_poly.entity_id
_entity_poly.type
_entity_poly.pdbx_seq_one_letter_code
_entity_poly.pdbx_strand_id
1 'polypeptide(L)' 'MTADSWKLCPSSGLVDNCQAIVEKRRDLSVRAARSGIAQYLQFYNAERPHQAHGQATPDEAYFAALSFAQMQAA' A
#
# COMPACT_ATOMS: atom_id res chain seq x y z
N MET A 1 20.01 18.83 -35.75
CA MET A 1 19.52 17.44 -35.64
C MET A 1 19.69 17.00 -34.19
N THR A 2 18.71 16.91 -33.29
CA THR A 2 17.35 17.42 -33.12
C THR A 2 17.19 17.43 -31.59
N ALA A 3 16.71 18.54 -31.02
CA ALA A 3 16.23 18.60 -29.63
C ALA A 3 15.04 17.62 -29.48
N ASP A 4 14.68 17.02 -28.34
CA ASP A 4 14.20 17.60 -27.08
C ASP A 4 13.78 16.47 -26.12
N SER A 5 14.10 16.59 -24.81
CA SER A 5 13.18 16.22 -23.68
C SER A 5 13.84 16.17 -22.28
N TRP A 6 15.14 16.40 -22.11
CA TRP A 6 15.76 16.40 -20.77
C TRP A 6 15.88 17.78 -20.11
N LYS A 7 15.29 18.83 -20.68
CA LYS A 7 15.71 20.22 -20.42
C LYS A 7 14.83 21.08 -19.49
N LEU A 8 14.12 20.52 -18.51
CA LEU A 8 13.45 21.34 -17.48
C LEU A 8 13.64 20.76 -16.06
N CYS A 9 14.88 20.73 -15.59
CA CYS A 9 15.15 20.92 -14.16
C CYS A 9 15.39 22.43 -13.96
N PRO A 10 14.67 23.12 -13.06
CA PRO A 10 14.89 24.54 -12.82
C PRO A 10 16.28 24.73 -12.20
N SER A 11 17.05 25.64 -12.79
CA SER A 11 18.43 26.00 -12.44
C SER A 11 18.57 26.82 -11.15
N SER A 12 17.59 26.76 -10.24
CA SER A 12 17.67 27.43 -8.95
C SER A 12 18.27 26.50 -7.88
N GLY A 13 19.61 26.41 -7.89
CA GLY A 13 20.45 26.28 -6.69
C GLY A 13 19.99 25.41 -5.51
N LEU A 14 19.49 24.19 -5.74
CA LEU A 14 19.18 23.24 -4.67
C LEU A 14 19.50 21.80 -5.09
N VAL A 15 20.75 21.58 -5.50
CA VAL A 15 21.27 20.23 -5.83
C VAL A 15 21.51 19.34 -4.61
N ASP A 16 21.12 19.79 -3.42
CA ASP A 16 21.32 19.06 -2.16
C ASP A 16 20.32 17.89 -1.93
N ASN A 17 19.45 17.54 -2.88
CA ASN A 17 18.30 16.68 -2.53
C ASN A 17 18.09 15.41 -3.40
N CYS A 18 18.95 15.08 -4.36
CA CYS A 18 18.81 13.81 -5.10
C CYS A 18 19.24 12.60 -4.24
N GLN A 19 20.28 12.75 -3.42
CA GLN A 19 20.70 11.74 -2.45
C GLN A 19 19.58 11.49 -1.41
N ALA A 20 19.01 12.58 -0.87
CA ALA A 20 17.93 12.52 0.10
C ALA A 20 16.64 11.91 -0.47
N ILE A 21 16.32 12.04 -1.76
CA ILE A 21 15.15 11.37 -2.37
C ILE A 21 15.34 9.85 -2.47
N VAL A 22 16.58 9.38 -2.62
CA VAL A 22 16.92 7.94 -2.64
C VAL A 22 17.07 7.39 -1.21
N GLU A 23 17.64 8.16 -0.29
CA GLU A 23 17.74 7.80 1.14
C GLU A 23 16.39 7.83 1.86
N LYS A 24 15.51 8.80 1.56
CA LYS A 24 14.15 8.88 2.13
C LYS A 24 13.22 7.76 1.65
N ARG A 25 13.55 7.08 0.55
CA ARG A 25 12.89 5.84 0.10
C ARG A 25 13.47 4.58 0.75
N ARG A 26 14.61 4.68 1.42
CA ARG A 26 15.34 3.56 2.03
C ARG A 26 14.92 3.24 3.47
N ASP A 27 14.09 4.09 4.09
CA ASP A 27 13.67 3.95 5.50
C ASP A 27 12.32 3.25 5.73
N LEU A 28 11.71 2.68 4.69
CA LEU A 28 10.69 1.64 4.89
C LEU A 28 11.41 0.35 5.27
N SER A 29 11.78 0.23 6.55
CA SER A 29 12.32 -1.03 7.09
C SER A 29 11.38 -2.20 6.72
N VAL A 30 11.93 -3.40 6.54
CA VAL A 30 11.11 -4.61 6.28
C VAL A 30 10.00 -4.76 7.32
N ARG A 31 10.27 -4.40 8.58
CA ARG A 31 9.27 -4.38 9.65
C ARG A 31 8.14 -3.39 9.38
N ALA A 32 8.46 -2.16 8.98
CA ALA A 32 7.46 -1.14 8.63
C ALA A 32 6.63 -1.57 7.42
N ALA A 33 7.25 -2.13 6.39
CA ALA A 33 6.55 -2.67 5.22
C ALA A 33 5.58 -3.80 5.59
N ARG A 34 6.02 -4.75 6.43
CA ARG A 34 5.17 -5.83 6.94
C ARG A 34 3.98 -5.29 7.73
N SER A 35 4.20 -4.30 8.59
CA SER A 35 3.13 -3.66 9.36
C SER A 35 2.11 -2.97 8.45
N GLY A 36 2.58 -2.22 7.45
CA GLY A 36 1.71 -1.55 6.48
C GLY A 36 0.88 -2.53 5.66
N ILE A 37 1.47 -3.64 5.21
CA ILE A 37 0.75 -4.70 4.49
C ILE A 37 -0.32 -5.34 5.40
N ALA A 38 0.02 -5.65 6.64
CA ALA A 38 -0.93 -6.25 7.58
C ALA A 38 -2.14 -5.32 7.84
N GLN A 39 -1.89 -4.02 8.05
CA GLN A 39 -2.94 -3.02 8.22
C GLN A 39 -3.82 -2.90 6.97
N TYR A 40 -3.20 -2.88 5.79
CA TYR A 40 -3.95 -2.80 4.53
C TYR A 40 -4.84 -4.02 4.33
N LEU A 41 -4.34 -5.24 4.62
CA LEU A 41 -5.13 -6.46 4.49
C LEU A 41 -6.30 -6.49 5.47
N GLN A 42 -6.11 -6.04 6.71
CA GLN A 42 -7.21 -5.91 7.68
C GLN A 42 -8.31 -4.99 7.16
N PHE A 43 -7.95 -3.78 6.73
CA PHE A 43 -8.89 -2.83 6.14
C PHE A 43 -9.59 -3.37 4.89
N TYR A 44 -8.84 -3.99 3.98
CA TYR A 44 -9.38 -4.56 2.75
C TYR A 44 -10.40 -5.67 3.04
N ASN A 45 -10.08 -6.57 3.96
CA ASN A 45 -10.92 -7.73 4.25
C ASN A 45 -12.13 -7.40 5.11
N ALA A 46 -11.97 -6.52 6.10
CA ALA A 46 -13.01 -6.29 7.11
C ALA A 46 -13.90 -5.07 6.82
N GLU A 47 -13.39 -4.06 6.09
CA GLU A 47 -14.07 -2.76 6.01
C GLU A 47 -14.48 -2.34 4.61
N ARG A 48 -13.86 -2.89 3.55
CA ARG A 48 -14.16 -2.48 2.17
C ARG A 48 -15.29 -3.29 1.54
N PRO A 49 -16.41 -2.66 1.13
CA PRO A 49 -17.39 -3.26 0.24
C PRO A 49 -16.79 -3.55 -1.14
N HIS A 50 -17.00 -4.77 -1.64
CA HIS A 50 -16.53 -5.17 -2.96
C HIS A 50 -17.71 -5.48 -3.89
N GLN A 51 -17.65 -4.97 -5.12
CA GLN A 51 -18.67 -5.22 -6.13
C GLN A 51 -18.83 -6.71 -6.46
N ALA A 52 -17.72 -7.48 -6.45
CA ALA A 52 -17.72 -8.92 -6.68
C ALA A 52 -18.48 -9.71 -5.60
N HIS A 53 -18.64 -9.14 -4.40
CA HIS A 53 -19.39 -9.71 -3.29
C HIS A 53 -20.74 -8.99 -3.08
N GLY A 54 -21.25 -8.27 -4.08
CA GLY A 54 -22.53 -7.59 -3.96
C GLY A 54 -22.53 -6.46 -2.91
N GLN A 55 -21.41 -5.75 -2.76
CA GLN A 55 -21.16 -4.75 -1.71
C GLN A 55 -20.89 -5.32 -0.31
N ALA A 56 -20.74 -6.64 -0.15
CA ALA A 56 -20.20 -7.21 1.08
C ALA A 56 -18.66 -7.09 1.15
N THR A 57 -18.11 -7.19 2.35
CA THR A 57 -16.67 -7.33 2.57
C THR A 57 -16.22 -8.78 2.35
N PRO A 58 -14.93 -9.05 2.07
CA PRO A 58 -14.42 -10.41 2.00
C PRO A 58 -14.68 -11.20 3.29
N ASP A 59 -14.55 -10.57 4.46
CA ASP A 59 -14.83 -11.23 5.73
C ASP A 59 -16.29 -11.70 5.83
N GLU A 60 -17.23 -10.84 5.44
CA GLU A 60 -18.66 -11.18 5.36
C GLU A 60 -18.92 -12.29 4.33
N ALA A 61 -18.30 -12.21 3.15
CA ALA A 61 -18.55 -13.15 2.06
C ALA A 61 -18.04 -14.58 2.38
N TYR A 62 -16.93 -14.70 3.10
CA TYR A 62 -16.29 -15.99 3.35
C TYR A 62 -16.51 -16.55 4.75
N PHE A 63 -16.63 -15.69 5.77
CA PHE A 63 -16.67 -16.13 7.17
C PHE A 63 -18.04 -16.00 7.85
N ALA A 64 -19.04 -15.36 7.23
CA ALA A 64 -20.37 -15.21 7.85
C ALA A 64 -21.07 -16.54 8.22
N ALA A 65 -20.72 -17.64 7.54
CA ALA A 65 -21.26 -18.98 7.82
C ALA A 65 -20.33 -19.87 8.65
N LEU A 66 -19.13 -19.38 9.02
CA LEU A 66 -18.19 -20.17 9.81
C LEU A 66 -18.59 -20.11 11.29
N SER A 67 -18.54 -21.27 11.96
CA SER A 67 -18.82 -21.30 13.38
C SER A 67 -17.70 -20.60 14.16
N PHE A 68 -18.04 -19.98 15.28
CA PHE A 68 -17.08 -19.30 16.15
C PHE A 68 -15.95 -20.23 16.64
N ALA A 69 -16.24 -21.52 16.81
CA ALA A 69 -15.25 -22.55 17.15
C ALA A 69 -14.20 -22.75 16.04
N GLN A 70 -14.59 -22.59 14.77
CA GLN A 70 -13.68 -22.70 13.62
C GLN A 70 -12.87 -21.41 13.40
N MET A 71 -13.42 -20.24 13.74
CA MET A 71 -12.70 -18.96 13.62
C MET A 71 -11.57 -18.79 14.65
N GLN A 72 -11.69 -19.35 15.86
CA GLN A 72 -10.66 -19.21 16.91
C GLN A 72 -9.47 -20.17 16.76
N ALA A 73 -9.55 -21.15 15.85
CA ALA A 73 -8.53 -22.19 15.67
C ALA A 73 -7.47 -21.83 14.62
N ALA A 74 -7.56 -20.65 13.99
CA ALA A 74 -6.72 -20.21 12.86
C ALA A 74 -5.73 -19.11 13.25
#